data_AF-A0A1L5L5S3-F1
#
_entry.id   AF-A0A1L5L5S3-F1
#
_cell.length_a   1.000
_cell.length_b   1.000
_cell.length_c   1.000
_cell.angle_alpha   90.00
_cell.angle_beta   90.00
_cell.angle_gamma   90.00
#
_symmetry.space_group_name_H-M   'P 1'
#
loop_
_entity.id
_entity.type
_entity.pdbx_description
1 polymer ?
#
loop_
_entity_poly.entity_id
_entity_poly.type
_entity_poly.pdbx_seq_one_letter_code
_entity_poly.pdbx_strand_id
1 'polypeptide(L)' 'MAVMAMCVLLSCTEKKEEATLSGLMKSNFVSEVQGKPTALYVLKNQNGAEACVTNWGGRLVSVMVPDKNGKMTDVVLG' A
#
# COMPACT_ATOMS: atom_id res chain seq x y z
N MET A 1 14.26 41.01 -26.68
CA MET A 1 12.96 40.33 -26.52
C MET A 1 13.07 38.96 -27.16
N ALA A 2 13.82 38.09 -26.48
CA ALA A 2 14.11 36.75 -26.95
C ALA A 2 13.80 35.82 -25.79
N VAL A 3 12.88 34.90 -26.05
CA VAL A 3 12.84 33.55 -25.50
C VAL A 3 13.02 33.48 -23.97
N MET A 4 11.92 33.66 -23.24
CA MET A 4 11.78 32.97 -21.95
C MET A 4 10.53 32.11 -22.03
N ALA A 5 10.66 31.07 -22.86
CA ALA A 5 9.90 29.84 -22.72
C ALA A 5 10.21 29.29 -21.32
N MET A 6 9.38 29.67 -20.35
CA MET A 6 9.39 29.09 -19.02
C MET A 6 8.01 28.48 -18.75
N CYS A 7 7.57 27.62 -19.68
CA CYS A 7 6.73 26.51 -19.30
C CYS A 7 7.60 25.58 -18.45
N VAL A 8 7.80 25.95 -17.18
CA VAL A 8 8.30 25.00 -16.18
C VAL A 8 7.26 23.90 -16.16
N LEU A 9 7.69 22.77 -16.68
CA LEU A 9 6.97 21.51 -16.70
C LEU A 9 6.41 21.28 -15.30
N LEU A 10 5.10 21.53 -15.14
CA LEU A 10 4.25 20.87 -14.16
C LEU A 10 4.24 19.40 -14.53
N SER A 11 5.39 18.73 -14.35
CA SER A 11 5.46 17.29 -14.30
C SER A 11 4.80 16.91 -12.98
N CYS A 12 3.47 16.83 -13.02
CA CYS A 12 2.72 16.07 -12.04
C CYS A 12 3.35 14.68 -12.02
N THR A 13 4.25 14.46 -11.06
CA THR A 13 4.70 13.12 -10.73
C THR A 13 3.52 12.47 -10.04
N GLU A 14 2.64 11.84 -10.83
CA GLU A 14 1.66 10.92 -10.29
C GLU A 14 2.43 9.83 -9.56
N LYS A 15 2.49 9.92 -8.23
CA LYS A 15 3.03 8.85 -7.39
C LYS A 15 2.12 7.65 -7.59
N LYS A 16 2.52 6.78 -8.53
CA LYS A 16 1.84 5.52 -8.79
C LYS A 16 1.82 4.74 -7.48
N GLU A 17 0.63 4.44 -7.00
CA GLU A 17 0.47 3.64 -5.81
C GLU A 17 1.01 2.22 -6.07
N GLU A 18 1.92 1.77 -5.22
CA GLU A 18 2.46 0.41 -5.27
C GLU A 18 1.57 -0.52 -4.46
N ALA A 19 1.26 -1.67 -5.05
CA ALA A 19 0.55 -2.73 -4.36
C ALA A 19 1.43 -3.39 -3.29
N THR A 20 0.78 -3.93 -2.25
CA THR A 20 1.40 -4.84 -1.27
C THR A 20 1.85 -6.15 -1.95
N LEU A 21 2.62 -6.98 -1.25
CA LEU A 21 3.02 -8.30 -1.74
C LEU A 21 1.80 -9.20 -2.06
N SER A 22 0.69 -9.01 -1.33
CA SER A 22 -0.60 -9.67 -1.58
C SER A 22 -1.48 -8.96 -2.62
N GLY A 23 -1.01 -7.88 -3.27
CA GLY A 23 -1.76 -7.17 -4.30
C GLY A 23 -2.80 -6.16 -3.79
N LEU A 24 -2.87 -5.92 -2.48
CA LEU A 24 -3.75 -4.91 -1.89
C LEU A 24 -3.27 -3.50 -2.22
N MET A 25 -4.22 -2.61 -2.55
CA MET A 25 -4.00 -1.18 -2.72
C MET A 25 -4.47 -0.45 -1.44
N LYS A 26 -3.67 0.43 -0.85
CA LYS A 26 -4.06 1.18 0.35
C LYS A 26 -5.26 2.07 0.09
N SER A 27 -5.37 2.66 -1.10
CA SER A 27 -6.51 3.48 -1.51
C SER A 27 -7.85 2.74 -1.38
N ASN A 28 -7.89 1.43 -1.59
CA ASN A 28 -9.11 0.62 -1.42
C ASN A 28 -9.57 0.48 0.05
N PHE A 29 -8.74 0.87 1.02
CA PHE A 29 -9.05 0.82 2.46
C PHE A 29 -9.29 2.20 3.06
N VAL A 30 -9.19 3.27 2.25
CA VAL A 30 -9.46 4.65 2.70
C VAL A 30 -10.95 4.93 2.60
N SER A 31 -11.58 5.16 3.74
CA SER A 31 -12.99 5.52 3.85
C SER A 31 -13.24 6.29 5.15
N GLU A 32 -14.48 6.68 5.39
CA GLU A 32 -14.94 7.25 6.64
C GLU A 32 -16.17 6.46 7.12
N VAL A 33 -16.07 5.87 8.31
CA VAL A 33 -17.15 5.10 8.93
C VAL A 33 -17.50 5.76 10.25
N GLN A 34 -18.72 6.30 10.36
CA GLN A 34 -19.20 7.02 11.56
C GLN A 34 -18.28 8.17 11.99
N GLY A 35 -17.81 8.98 11.04
CA GLY A 35 -16.90 10.09 11.33
C GLY A 35 -15.46 9.68 11.65
N LYS A 36 -15.11 8.39 11.53
CA LYS A 36 -13.76 7.89 11.79
C LYS A 36 -13.10 7.40 10.50
N PRO A 37 -11.88 7.84 10.18
CA PRO A 37 -11.19 7.41 8.97
C PRO A 37 -10.70 5.97 9.07
N THR A 38 -10.78 5.24 7.95
CA THR A 38 -10.19 3.91 7.80
C THR A 38 -8.95 3.96 6.92
N ALA A 39 -8.01 3.04 7.14
CA ALA A 39 -6.78 2.91 6.38
C ALA A 39 -6.23 1.48 6.43
N LEU A 40 -5.29 1.18 5.52
CA LEU A 40 -4.45 -0.02 5.55
C LEU A 40 -3.03 0.34 6.00
N TYR A 41 -2.52 -0.43 6.95
CA TYR A 41 -1.17 -0.34 7.48
C TYR A 41 -0.38 -1.57 7.02
N VAL A 42 0.86 -1.34 6.59
CA VAL A 42 1.75 -2.39 6.07
C VAL A 42 2.97 -2.45 6.98
N LEU A 43 3.19 -3.61 7.60
CA LEU A 43 4.31 -3.88 8.48
C LEU A 43 5.26 -4.83 7.77
N LYS A 44 6.56 -4.50 7.74
CA LYS A 44 7.60 -5.30 7.10
C LYS A 44 8.66 -5.67 8.12
N ASN A 45 9.15 -6.90 8.10
CA ASN A 45 10.31 -7.30 8.89
C ASN A 45 11.58 -7.41 8.02
N GLN A 46 12.72 -7.61 8.66
CA GLN A 46 14.02 -7.74 7.99
C GLN A 46 14.14 -9.00 7.12
N ASN A 47 13.27 -9.99 7.34
CA ASN A 47 13.27 -11.27 6.63
C ASN A 47 12.30 -11.29 5.43
N GLY A 48 11.75 -10.12 5.04
CA GLY A 48 10.87 -10.00 3.88
C GLY A 48 9.41 -10.38 4.12
N ALA A 49 9.02 -10.75 5.34
CA ALA A 49 7.61 -10.94 5.67
C ALA A 49 6.87 -9.60 5.70
N GLU A 50 5.61 -9.60 5.25
CA GLU A 50 4.75 -8.43 5.22
C GLU A 50 3.39 -8.75 5.83
N ALA A 51 2.93 -7.94 6.78
CA ALA A 51 1.59 -8.03 7.36
C ALA A 51 0.79 -6.77 7.03
N CYS A 52 -0.44 -6.95 6.57
CA CYS A 52 -1.37 -5.88 6.21
C CYS A 52 -2.52 -5.85 7.22
N VAL A 53 -2.68 -4.73 7.93
CA VAL A 53 -3.70 -4.55 8.99
C VAL A 53 -4.53 -3.32 8.70
N THR A 54 -5.85 -3.39 8.86
CA THR A 54 -6.70 -2.19 8.82
C THR A 54 -7.10 -1.73 10.22
N ASN A 55 -7.19 -0.42 10.45
CA ASN A 55 -7.84 0.13 11.65
C ASN A 55 -9.38 -0.07 11.63
N TRP A 56 -9.89 -0.63 10.52
CA TRP A 56 -11.16 -1.31 10.29
C TRP A 56 -11.52 -2.42 11.28
N GLY A 57 -11.67 -2.15 12.58
CA GLY A 57 -11.87 -3.22 13.58
C GLY A 57 -10.63 -4.10 13.79
N GLY A 58 -9.44 -3.58 13.46
CA GLY A 58 -8.17 -4.25 13.71
C GLY A 58 -7.94 -5.52 12.88
N ARG A 59 -8.60 -5.65 11.72
CA ARG A 59 -8.52 -6.87 10.91
C ARG A 59 -7.15 -7.04 10.30
N LEU A 60 -6.59 -8.23 10.45
CA LEU A 60 -5.41 -8.70 9.73
C LEU A 60 -5.88 -9.20 8.36
N VAL A 61 -5.56 -8.44 7.31
CA VAL A 61 -6.09 -8.66 5.96
C VAL A 61 -5.22 -9.64 5.17
N SER A 62 -3.91 -9.61 5.38
CA SER A 62 -2.94 -10.46 4.70
C SER A 62 -1.68 -10.60 5.55
N VAL A 63 -1.04 -11.78 5.49
CA VAL A 63 0.31 -11.99 5.97
C VAL A 63 1.09 -12.79 4.94
N MET A 64 1.99 -12.11 4.24
CA MET A 64 2.88 -12.71 3.27
C MET A 64 4.13 -13.22 3.98
N VAL A 65 4.38 -14.53 3.89
CA VAL A 65 5.58 -15.21 4.42
C VAL A 65 6.21 -16.09 3.35
N PRO A 66 7.55 -16.27 3.35
CA PRO A 66 8.21 -17.17 2.41
C PRO A 66 7.89 -18.64 2.76
N ASP A 67 7.56 -19.43 1.75
CA ASP A 67 7.49 -20.88 1.86
C ASP A 67 8.90 -21.52 1.89
N LYS A 68 8.96 -22.86 1.92
CA LYS A 68 10.23 -23.61 1.93
C LYS A 68 11.14 -23.35 0.71
N ASN A 69 10.60 -22.81 -0.37
CA ASN A 69 11.33 -22.45 -1.59
C ASN A 69 11.58 -20.94 -1.71
N GLY A 70 11.25 -20.16 -0.67
CA GLY A 70 11.37 -18.70 -0.65
C GLY A 70 10.24 -17.96 -1.37
N LYS A 71 9.19 -18.66 -1.83
CA LYS A 71 8.05 -18.03 -2.49
C LYS A 71 7.13 -17.41 -1.45
N MET A 72 6.87 -16.10 -1.56
CA MET A 72 5.93 -15.42 -0.69
C MET A 72 4.51 -15.96 -0.89
N THR A 73 3.87 -16.36 0.21
CA THR A 73 2.53 -16.95 0.24
C THR A 73 1.72 -16.24 1.32
N ASP A 74 0.48 -15.87 0.99
CA ASP A 74 -0.45 -15.36 1.98
C ASP A 74 -0.98 -16.52 2.83
N VAL A 75 -0.89 -16.37 4.15
CA VAL A 75 -1.39 -17.37 5.11
C VAL A 75 -2.67 -16.93 5.83
N VAL A 76 -3.27 -15.82 5.39
CA VAL A 76 -4.54 -15.30 5.90
C VAL A 76 -5.63 -15.47 4.84
N LEU A 77 -6.84 -15.85 5.28
CA LEU A 77 -7.97 -16.06 4.38
C LEU A 77 -8.71 -14.77 3.99
N GLY A 78 -8.62 -13.74 4.84
CA GLY A 78 -9.35 -12.47 4.71
C GLY A 78 -10.50 -12.33 5.72
#